data_AF-A0A531JJN1-F1
#
_entry.id   AF-A0A531JJN1-F1
#
_cell.length_a   1.000
_cell.length_b   1.000
_cell.length_c   1.000
_cell.angle_alpha   90.00
_cell.angle_beta   90.00
_cell.angle_gamma   90.00
#
_symmetry.space_group_name_H-M   'P 1'
#
loop_
_entity.id
_entity.type
_entity.pdbx_description
1 polymer ?
#
loop_
_entity_poly.entity_id
_entity_poly.type
_entity_poly.pdbx_seq_one_letter_code
_entity_poly.pdbx_strand_id
1 'polypeptide(L)' 'RSHLSSLAGTRQSILVERDGLGRTEGFTLAAVSAGAPGEIVDAAIAGDDGVRLIAAPLAARAA' A
#
# COMPACT_ATOMS: atom_id res chain seq x y z
N ARG A 1 13.23 -9.96 -5.87
CA ARG A 1 13.46 -8.63 -5.25
C ARG A 1 13.24 -7.47 -6.21
N SER A 2 13.69 -7.53 -7.47
CA SER A 2 13.55 -6.44 -8.46
C SER A 2 12.15 -5.77 -8.50
N HIS A 3 11.09 -6.59 -8.50
CA HIS A 3 9.70 -6.08 -8.54
C HIS A 3 9.35 -5.20 -7.34
N LEU A 4 9.49 -5.68 -6.09
CA LEU A 4 9.11 -4.90 -4.91
C LEU A 4 9.94 -3.61 -4.81
N SER A 5 11.25 -3.71 -5.04
CA SER A 5 12.14 -2.55 -5.02
C SER A 5 11.80 -1.52 -6.10
N SER A 6 11.26 -1.96 -7.25
CA SER A 6 10.86 -1.05 -8.34
C SER A 6 9.63 -0.21 -8.00
N LEU A 7 8.85 -0.60 -6.98
CA LEU A 7 7.66 0.13 -6.53
C LEU A 7 7.98 1.14 -5.43
N ALA A 8 9.17 1.11 -4.83
CA ALA A 8 9.59 2.10 -3.85
C ALA A 8 9.59 3.51 -4.45
N GLY A 9 9.02 4.47 -3.72
CA GLY A 9 8.85 5.86 -4.16
C GLY A 9 7.64 6.12 -5.07
N THR A 10 6.89 5.08 -5.47
CA THR A 10 5.66 5.26 -6.25
C THR A 10 4.46 5.56 -5.36
N ARG A 11 3.41 6.16 -5.93
CA ARG A 11 2.07 6.21 -5.32
C ARG A 11 1.26 5.03 -5.83
N GLN A 12 0.54 4.36 -4.93
CA GLN A 12 -0.29 3.21 -5.24
C GLN A 12 -1.68 3.39 -4.62
N SER A 13 -2.71 2.97 -5.35
CA SER A 13 -4.03 2.68 -4.79
C SER A 13 -3.98 1.31 -4.15
N ILE A 14 -4.32 1.21 -2.86
CA ILE A 14 -4.26 -0.04 -2.10
C ILE A 14 -5.64 -0.41 -1.63
N LEU A 15 -6.15 -1.56 -2.09
CA LEU A 15 -7.34 -2.18 -1.53
C LEU A 15 -6.97 -2.81 -0.19
N VAL A 16 -7.56 -2.33 0.91
CA VAL A 16 -7.38 -2.90 2.24
C VAL A 16 -8.15 -4.22 2.32
N GLU A 17 -7.43 -5.31 2.57
CA GLU A 17 -8.03 -6.65 2.65
C GLU A 17 -8.35 -7.02 4.10
N ARG A 18 -7.46 -6.71 5.04
CA ARG A 18 -7.61 -6.95 6.49
C ARG A 18 -6.47 -6.33 7.28
N ASP A 19 -6.73 -5.96 8.54
CA ASP A 19 -5.74 -5.74 9.61
C ASP A 19 -4.33 -5.32 9.17
N GLY A 20 -4.21 -4.11 8.64
CA GLY A 20 -2.90 -3.55 8.28
C GLY A 20 -2.31 -4.06 6.96
N LEU A 21 -3.08 -4.80 6.17
CA LEU A 21 -2.68 -5.39 4.90
C LEU A 21 -3.65 -5.05 3.78
N GLY A 22 -3.09 -4.86 2.59
CA GLY A 22 -3.84 -4.68 1.36
C GLY A 22 -3.03 -5.06 0.13
N ARG A 23 -3.63 -4.86 -1.04
CA ARG A 23 -2.96 -5.06 -2.33
C ARG A 23 -3.04 -3.83 -3.21
N THR A 24 -1.95 -3.58 -3.92
CA THR A 24 -1.94 -2.61 -5.01
C THR A 24 -2.79 -3.12 -6.19
N GLU A 25 -3.08 -2.25 -7.15
CA GLU A 25 -3.75 -2.64 -8.41
C GLU A 25 -3.00 -3.74 -9.17
N GLY A 26 -1.66 -3.78 -9.05
CA GLY A 26 -0.81 -4.86 -9.56
C GLY A 26 -0.79 -6.11 -8.68
N PHE A 27 -1.76 -6.26 -7.78
CA PHE A 27 -1.91 -7.36 -6.82
C PHE A 27 -0.71 -7.58 -5.90
N THR A 28 0.16 -6.57 -5.75
CA THR A 28 1.35 -6.67 -4.89
C THR A 28 0.94 -6.43 -3.44
N LEU A 29 1.33 -7.33 -2.54
CA LEU A 29 1.01 -7.22 -1.12
C LEU A 29 1.71 -6.00 -0.50
N ALA A 30 0.97 -5.25 0.32
CA ALA A 30 1.46 -4.07 1.02
C ALA A 30 0.97 -4.06 2.47
N ALA A 31 1.87 -3.69 3.40
CA ALA A 31 1.48 -3.25 4.73
C ALA A 31 0.98 -1.81 4.64
N VAL A 32 -0.23 -1.54 5.15
CA VAL A 32 -0.89 -0.24 5.11
C VAL A 32 -1.53 0.04 6.46
N SER A 33 -1.21 1.17 7.10
CA SER A 33 -1.65 1.46 8.48
C SER A 33 -2.99 2.21 8.58
N ALA A 34 -3.72 2.35 7.47
CA ALA A 34 -4.98 3.08 7.40
C ALA A 34 -6.01 2.36 6.52
N GLY A 35 -7.27 2.70 6.76
CA GLY A 35 -8.44 2.18 6.05
C GLY A 35 -9.05 0.94 6.68
N ALA A 36 -10.34 0.74 6.42
CA ALA A 36 -11.10 -0.46 6.78
C ALA A 36 -11.10 -1.49 5.62
N PRO A 37 -11.33 -2.79 5.90
CA PRO A 37 -11.46 -3.80 4.84
C PRO A 37 -12.49 -3.39 3.77
N GLY A 38 -12.08 -3.46 2.50
CA GLY A 38 -12.87 -3.04 1.35
C GLY A 38 -12.67 -1.59 0.92
N GLU A 39 -11.99 -0.76 1.73
CA GLU A 39 -11.63 0.60 1.33
C GLU A 39 -10.40 0.61 0.43
N ILE A 40 -10.35 1.59 -0.47
CA ILE A 40 -9.15 1.89 -1.27
C ILE A 40 -8.46 3.09 -0.66
N VAL A 41 -7.21 2.91 -0.25
CA VAL A 41 -6.35 3.93 0.34
C VAL A 41 -5.25 4.31 -0.63
N ASP A 42 -5.13 5.61 -0.89
CA ASP A 42 -3.97 6.18 -1.57
C ASP A 42 -2.75 6.18 -0.64
N ALA A 43 -1.64 5.58 -1.06
CA ALA A 43 -0.43 5.53 -0.26
C ALA A 43 0.84 5.74 -1.09
N ALA A 44 1.85 6.37 -0.48
CA ALA A 44 3.21 6.36 -1.01
C ALA A 44 3.94 5.10 -0.52
N ILE A 45 4.68 4.43 -1.40
CA ILE A 45 5.46 3.25 -1.04
C ILE A 45 6.81 3.69 -0.51
N ALA A 46 7.04 3.49 0.79
CA ALA A 46 8.30 3.84 1.46
C ALA A 46 9.43 2.85 1.13
N GLY A 47 9.09 1.62 0.73
CA GLY A 47 10.04 0.55 0.41
C GLY A 47 9.38 -0.82 0.52
N ASP A 48 10.18 -1.85 0.79
CA ASP A 48 9.74 -3.22 1.02
C ASP A 48 10.55 -3.93 2.12
N ASP A 49 9.97 -4.93 2.78
CA ASP A 49 10.64 -5.78 3.78
C ASP A 49 11.20 -7.09 3.18
N GLY A 50 11.24 -7.19 1.84
CA GLY A 50 11.59 -8.39 1.10
C GLY A 50 10.43 -9.36 0.86
N VAL A 51 9.28 -9.18 1.55
CA VAL A 51 8.07 -10.00 1.39
C VAL A 51 6.90 -9.18 0.84
N ARG A 52 6.77 -7.93 1.28
CA ARG A 52 5.69 -7.01 0.90
C ARG A 52 6.18 -5.56 0.89
N LEU A 53 5.39 -4.69 0.27
CA LEU A 53 5.61 -3.26 0.30
C LEU A 53 5.31 -2.69 1.70
N ILE A 54 5.96 -1.58 2.02
CA ILE A 54 5.67 -0.76 3.19
C ILE A 54 5.00 0.52 2.68
N ALA A 55 3.71 0.66 2.92
CA ALA A 55 2.93 1.80 2.45
C ALA A 55 2.75 2.84 3.57
N ALA A 56 2.94 4.10 3.21
CA ALA A 56 2.62 5.26 4.03
C ALA A 56 1.34 5.90 3.48
N PRO A 57 0.18 5.72 4.17
CA PRO A 57 -1.08 6.32 3.75
C PRO A 57 -0.94 7.83 3.58
N LEU A 58 -1.47 8.34 2.48
CA LEU A 58 -1.58 9.77 2.28
C LEU A 58 -2.85 10.24 2.99
N ALA A 59 -2.76 11.35 3.72
CA ALA A 59 -3.91 11.89 4.45
C ALA A 59 -5.10 12.02 3.50
N ALA A 60 -6.23 11.43 3.88
CA ALA A 60 -7.47 11.58 3.14
C ALA A 60 -7.80 13.08 3.09
N ARG A 61 -8.02 13.62 1.90
CA ARG A 61 -8.67 14.93 1.78
C ARG A 61 -10.08 14.74 2.30
N ALA A 62 -10.40 15.41 3.40
CA ALA A 62 -11.78 15.54 3.85
C ALA A 62 -12.58 16.18 2.69
N ALA A 63 -13.68 15.53 2.33
CA ALA A 63 -14.63 16.02 1.33
C ALA A 63 -15.49 17.16 1.89
#